data_AF-T1FY59-F1
#
_entry.id   AF-T1FY59-F1
#
_cell.length_a   1.000
_cell.length_b   1.000
_cell.length_c   1.000
_cell.angle_alpha   90.00
_cell.angle_beta   90.00
_cell.angle_gamma   90.00
#
_symmetry.space_group_name_H-M   'P 1'
#
loop_
_entity.id
_entity.type
_entity.pdbx_description
1 polymer ?
#
loop_
_entity_poly.entity_id
_entity_poly.type
_entity_poly.pdbx_seq_one_letter_code
_entity_poly.pdbx_strand_id
1 'polypeptide(L)'
;LKEVNVLTGEENEFNILQLNAKLYLFDKETQNWLERGRGLLRLNDMMIDSSDRNIMRAQGSLRVILNIKLWSGMLLDRASQKSIKISAVDAEEGIKIYLITVSSLDCVCVCLRACVCVYI
;
A
#
# COMPACT_ATOMS: atom_id res chain seq x y z
N LEU A 1 10.37 -20.42 26.91
CA LEU A 1 10.50 -19.74 25.60
C LEU A 1 11.32 -18.49 25.83
N LYS A 2 12.43 -18.32 25.10
CA LYS A 2 13.27 -17.12 25.20
C LYS A 2 12.53 -16.01 24.45
N GLU A 3 12.30 -14.87 25.10
CA GLU A 3 11.68 -13.72 24.46
C GLU A 3 12.63 -13.21 23.37
N VAL A 4 12.21 -13.36 22.11
CA VAL A 4 12.97 -12.87 20.96
C VAL A 4 12.45 -11.47 20.67
N ASN A 5 13.35 -10.50 20.70
CA ASN A 5 13.01 -9.14 20.33
C ASN A 5 12.77 -9.11 18.82
N VAL A 6 11.51 -9.01 18.40
CA VAL A 6 11.13 -9.02 16.98
C VAL A 6 11.14 -7.57 16.49
N LEU A 7 12.11 -7.25 15.63
CA LEU A 7 12.13 -5.99 14.90
C LEU A 7 11.29 -6.11 13.63
N THR A 8 10.45 -5.11 13.36
CA THR A 8 9.57 -5.04 12.19
C THR A 8 10.24 -4.42 10.97
N GLY A 9 11.34 -3.67 11.16
CA GLY A 9 11.98 -2.88 10.11
C GLY A 9 11.16 -1.66 9.70
N GLU A 10 10.22 -1.24 10.55
CA GLU A 10 9.36 -0.05 10.40
C GLU A 10 9.63 0.98 11.53
N GLU A 11 10.58 0.74 12.43
CA GLU A 11 10.74 1.48 13.69
C GLU A 11 11.19 2.94 13.53
N ASN A 12 11.84 3.27 12.41
CA ASN A 12 12.33 4.61 12.10
C ASN A 12 11.39 5.37 11.16
N GLU A 13 10.18 4.86 10.92
CA GLU A 13 9.23 5.43 9.99
C GLU A 13 8.07 6.12 10.72
N PHE A 14 7.59 7.22 10.15
CA PHE A 14 6.46 7.96 10.67
C PHE A 14 5.20 7.55 9.94
N ASN A 15 4.20 7.08 10.68
CA ASN A 15 2.89 6.80 10.09
C ASN A 15 2.14 8.10 9.81
N ILE A 16 1.99 8.43 8.52
CA ILE A 16 1.27 9.63 8.07
C ILE A 16 -0.22 9.37 7.97
N LEU A 17 -0.59 8.15 7.56
CA LEU A 17 -1.97 7.73 7.38
C LEU A 17 -2.13 6.26 7.75
N GLN A 18 -3.26 5.93 8.35
CA GLN A 18 -3.71 4.55 8.50
C GLN A 18 -5.21 4.43 8.27
N LEU A 19 -5.63 3.37 7.57
CA LEU A 19 -7.03 3.10 7.29
C LEU A 19 -7.29 1.62 7.00
N ASN A 20 -8.53 1.18 7.24
CA ASN A 20 -8.94 -0.18 6.89
C ASN A 20 -9.20 -0.28 5.38
N ALA A 21 -8.51 -1.21 4.74
CA ALA A 21 -8.59 -1.43 3.30
C ALA A 21 -8.75 -2.92 2.97
N LYS A 22 -9.12 -3.16 1.72
CA LYS A 22 -9.12 -4.46 1.06
C LYS A 22 -8.25 -4.36 -0.19
N LEU A 23 -7.37 -5.34 -0.38
CA LEU A 23 -6.35 -5.35 -1.42
C LEU A 23 -6.64 -6.45 -2.43
N TYR A 24 -6.53 -6.08 -3.70
CA TYR A 24 -6.57 -7.01 -4.82
C TYR A 24 -5.34 -6.81 -5.71
N LEU A 25 -4.88 -7.89 -6.34
CA LEU A 25 -3.85 -7.91 -7.36
C LEU A 25 -4.53 -8.24 -8.69
N PHE A 26 -4.22 -7.47 -9.74
CA PHE A 26 -4.67 -7.80 -11.09
C PHE A 26 -3.83 -8.95 -11.65
N ASP A 27 -4.51 -10.04 -12.00
CA ASP A 27 -3.92 -11.16 -12.71
C ASP A 27 -4.05 -10.93 -14.21
N LYS A 28 -2.91 -10.82 -14.89
CA LYS A 28 -2.84 -10.56 -16.33
C LYS A 28 -3.21 -11.79 -17.15
N GLU A 29 -3.04 -13.00 -16.63
CA GLU A 29 -3.35 -14.23 -17.36
C GLU A 29 -4.86 -14.46 -17.39
N THR A 30 -5.51 -14.34 -16.24
CA THR A 30 -6.97 -14.54 -16.12
C THR A 30 -7.80 -13.28 -16.35
N GLN A 31 -7.14 -12.12 -16.51
CA GLN A 31 -7.77 -10.80 -16.64
C GLN A 31 -8.75 -10.50 -15.49
N ASN A 32 -8.39 -10.89 -14.27
CA ASN A 32 -9.28 -10.81 -13.10
C ASN A 32 -8.58 -10.26 -11.85
N TRP A 33 -9.37 -9.85 -10.87
CA TRP A 33 -8.88 -9.34 -9.58
C TRP A 33 -8.78 -10.46 -8.55
N LEU A 34 -7.56 -10.77 -8.12
CA LEU A 34 -7.28 -11.73 -7.06
C LEU A 34 -7.23 -11.02 -5.71
N GLU A 35 -8.08 -11.42 -4.78
CA GLU A 35 -8.07 -10.89 -3.41
C GLU A 35 -6.77 -11.31 -2.68
N ARG A 36 -6.06 -10.32 -2.14
CA ARG A 36 -4.82 -10.53 -1.36
C ARG A 36 -5.05 -10.45 0.14
N GLY A 37 -6.05 -9.68 0.56
CA GLY A 37 -6.53 -9.66 1.94
C GLY A 37 -7.16 -8.35 2.36
N ARG A 38 -7.66 -8.34 3.60
CA ARG A 38 -8.19 -7.17 4.30
C ARG A 38 -7.29 -6.84 5.49
N GLY A 39 -7.14 -5.57 5.81
CA GLY A 39 -6.39 -5.14 6.98
C GLY A 39 -6.10 -3.65 7.00
N LEU A 40 -5.12 -3.28 7.81
CA LEU A 40 -4.71 -1.89 8.00
C LEU A 40 -3.68 -1.53 6.94
N LEU A 41 -4.03 -0.59 6.07
CA LEU A 41 -3.10 0.06 5.14
C LEU A 41 -2.49 1.27 5.83
N ARG A 42 -1.17 1.39 5.73
CA ARG A 42 -0.37 2.47 6.28
C ARG A 42 0.43 3.14 5.17
N LEU A 43 0.45 4.46 5.19
CA LEU A 43 1.47 5.24 4.51
C LEU A 43 2.50 5.66 5.55
N ASN A 44 3.73 5.26 5.30
CA ASN A 44 4.87 5.56 6.15
C ASN A 44 5.81 6.50 5.41
N ASP A 45 6.25 7.55 6.08
CA ASP A 45 7.30 8.49 5.65
C ASP A 45 8.61 8.14 6.36
N MET A 46 9.68 8.07 5.57
CA MET A 46 11.04 7.96 6.08
C MET A 46 11.71 9.33 5.96
N MET A 47 11.66 10.10 7.06
CA MET A 47 12.15 11.49 7.14
C MET A 47 13.60 11.70 6.65
N ILE A 48 14.42 10.65 6.67
CA ILE A 48 15.86 10.75 6.40
C ILE A 48 16.18 10.66 4.90
N ASP A 49 15.39 9.91 4.11
CA ASP A 49 15.69 9.61 2.71
C ASP A 49 14.51 9.85 1.75
N SER A 50 13.40 10.42 2.27
CA SER A 50 12.16 10.65 1.53
C SER A 50 11.63 9.37 0.86
N SER A 51 11.90 8.21 1.45
CA SER A 51 11.47 6.91 0.95
C SER A 51 10.10 6.51 1.49
N ASP A 52 9.08 7.28 1.12
CA ASP A 52 7.70 6.96 1.47
C ASP A 52 7.30 5.57 0.93
N ARG A 53 6.54 4.83 1.72
CA ARG A 53 6.03 3.52 1.31
C ARG A 53 4.62 3.25 1.81
N ASN A 54 3.87 2.49 1.00
CA ASN A 54 2.61 1.89 1.42
C ASN A 54 2.86 0.48 1.94
N ILE A 55 2.46 0.23 3.18
CA ILE A 55 2.49 -1.09 3.81
C ILE A 55 1.08 -1.49 4.22
N MET A 56 0.72 -2.74 3.94
CA MET A 56 -0.53 -3.31 4.42
C MET A 56 -0.28 -4.67 5.07
N ARG A 57 -0.84 -4.86 6.26
CA ARG A 57 -0.80 -6.13 6.98
C ARG A 57 -2.19 -6.74 7.05
N ALA A 58 -2.27 -8.06 6.81
CA ALA A 58 -3.51 -8.80 6.89
C ALA A 58 -4.07 -8.79 8.33
N GLN A 59 -5.37 -8.56 8.46
CA GLN A 59 -6.06 -8.61 9.74
C GLN A 59 -5.95 -10.02 10.34
N GLY A 60 -5.64 -10.11 11.63
CA GLY A 60 -5.49 -11.38 12.36
C GLY A 60 -4.07 -11.96 12.29
N SER A 61 -3.53 -12.20 11.09
CA SER A 61 -2.19 -12.82 10.95
C SER A 61 -1.02 -11.83 10.99
N LEU A 62 -1.29 -10.54 10.80
CA LEU A 62 -0.29 -9.46 10.71
C LEU A 62 0.77 -9.65 9.61
N ARG A 63 0.58 -10.64 8.71
CA ARG A 63 1.45 -10.87 7.55
C ARG A 63 1.40 -9.67 6.61
N VAL A 64 2.57 -9.24 6.15
CA VAL A 64 2.67 -8.20 5.10
C VAL A 64 2.05 -8.73 3.81
N ILE A 65 1.07 -8.01 3.29
CA ILE A 65 0.38 -8.32 2.02
C ILE A 65 0.57 -7.22 0.96
N LEU A 66 1.09 -6.06 1.37
CA LEU A 66 1.60 -5.00 0.50
C LEU A 66 2.82 -4.36 1.19
N ASN A 67 3.88 -4.14 0.43
CA ASN A 67 5.04 -3.34 0.85
C ASN A 67 5.65 -2.74 -0.41
N ILE A 68 5.25 -1.53 -0.74
CA ILE A 68 5.64 -0.88 -1.99
C ILE A 68 6.20 0.50 -1.67
N LYS A 69 7.40 0.77 -2.18
CA LYS A 69 7.99 2.11 -2.15
C LYS A 69 7.28 3.01 -3.16
N LEU A 70 7.10 4.28 -2.83
CA LEU A 70 6.60 5.29 -3.77
C LEU A 70 7.73 5.75 -4.69
N TRP A 71 7.44 6.00 -5.97
CA TRP A 71 8.42 6.49 -6.93
C TRP A 71 7.80 7.44 -7.96
N SER A 72 8.64 8.27 -8.57
CA SER A 72 8.23 9.16 -9.67
C SER A 72 7.77 8.36 -10.88
N GLY A 73 6.52 8.52 -11.31
CA GLY A 73 5.93 7.77 -12.42
C GLY A 73 5.10 6.55 -12.00
N MET A 74 4.85 6.38 -10.69
CA MET A 74 3.84 5.44 -10.21
C MET A 74 2.46 5.80 -10.77
N LEU A 75 1.82 4.85 -11.46
CA LEU A 75 0.49 5.04 -12.01
C LEU A 75 -0.54 4.94 -10.90
N LEU A 76 -1.45 5.91 -10.86
CA LEU A 76 -2.56 5.96 -9.95
C LEU A 76 -3.82 6.32 -10.74
N ASP A 77 -4.83 5.45 -10.67
CA ASP A 77 -6.12 5.68 -11.32
C ASP A 77 -7.28 5.48 -10.33
N ARG A 78 -8.20 6.44 -10.29
CA ARG A 78 -9.38 6.36 -9.41
C ARG A 78 -10.44 5.49 -10.06
N ALA A 79 -10.49 4.21 -9.66
CA ALA A 79 -11.46 3.26 -10.19
C ALA A 79 -12.90 3.53 -9.71
N SER A 80 -13.07 4.07 -8.51
CA SER A 80 -14.40 4.45 -7.99
C SER A 80 -14.28 5.49 -6.86
N GLN A 81 -15.41 5.87 -6.25
CA GLN A 81 -15.36 6.74 -5.08
C GLN A 81 -14.62 6.13 -3.89
N LYS A 82 -14.56 4.79 -3.82
CA LYS A 82 -13.98 4.01 -2.71
C LYS A 82 -12.81 3.14 -3.15
N SER A 83 -12.32 3.28 -4.38
CA SER A 83 -11.28 2.39 -4.89
C SER A 83 -10.28 3.10 -5.78
N ILE A 84 -9.01 2.74 -5.61
CA ILE A 84 -7.88 3.29 -6.33
C ILE A 84 -7.07 2.13 -6.90
N LYS A 85 -6.72 2.22 -8.18
CA LYS A 85 -5.73 1.35 -8.81
C LYS A 85 -4.37 2.01 -8.70
N ILE A 86 -3.36 1.21 -8.34
CA ILE A 86 -1.98 1.66 -8.27
C ILE A 86 -1.06 0.66 -8.99
N SER A 87 -0.02 1.15 -9.65
CA SER A 87 1.08 0.29 -10.07
C SER A 87 2.05 0.07 -8.92
N ALA A 88 2.68 -1.10 -8.85
CA ALA A 88 3.86 -1.33 -8.02
C ALA A 88 4.95 -1.99 -8.87
N VAL A 89 6.22 -1.64 -8.63
CA VAL A 89 7.36 -2.37 -9.18
C VAL A 89 7.68 -3.52 -8.24
N ASP A 90 7.59 -4.72 -8.75
CA ASP A 90 8.10 -5.94 -8.13
C ASP A 90 9.49 -6.23 -8.71
N ALA A 91 10.46 -6.54 -7.86
CA ALA A 91 11.85 -6.73 -8.27
C ALA A 91 12.05 -7.93 -9.21
N GLU A 92 11.16 -8.92 -9.15
CA GLU A 92 11.29 -10.17 -9.91
C GLU A 92 10.25 -10.25 -11.05
N GLU A 93 9.06 -9.72 -10.82
CA GLU A 93 7.91 -9.87 -11.74
C GLU A 93 7.55 -8.58 -12.52
N GLY A 94 8.31 -7.50 -12.34
CA GLY A 94 8.09 -6.23 -13.02
C GLY A 94 6.87 -5.46 -12.49
N ILE A 95 6.15 -4.76 -13.37
CA ILE A 95 5.03 -3.90 -12.94
C ILE A 95 3.77 -4.74 -12.67
N LYS A 96 3.32 -4.71 -11.42
CA LYS A 96 2.05 -5.25 -10.93
C LYS A 96 1.02 -4.14 -10.75
N ILE A 97 -0.27 -4.45 -10.91
CA ILE A 97 -1.37 -3.50 -10.70
C ILE A 97 -2.20 -3.98 -9.51
N TYR A 98 -2.38 -3.11 -8.53
CA TYR A 98 -3.19 -3.37 -7.35
C TYR A 98 -4.45 -2.51 -7.36
N LEU A 99 -5.53 -3.04 -6.80
CA LEU A 99 -6.73 -2.28 -6.47
C LEU A 99 -6.88 -2.25 -4.95
N ILE A 100 -6.99 -1.05 -4.41
CA ILE A 100 -7.21 -0.80 -2.99
C ILE A 100 -8.63 -0.28 -2.84
N THR A 101 -9.44 -0.98 -2.06
CA THR A 101 -10.81 -0.57 -1.74
C THR A 101 -10.90 -0.20 -0.26
N VAL A 102 -11.52 0.94 0.03
CA VAL A 102 -11.68 1.48 1.39
C VAL A 102 -13.17 1.58 1.75
N SER A 103 -13.50 1.50 3.04
CA SER A 103 -14.90 1.52 3.49
C SER A 103 -15.52 2.92 3.54
N SER A 104 -14.74 3.93 3.95
CA SER A 104 -15.15 5.34 4.09
C SER A 104 -14.63 6.21 2.95
N LEU A 105 -15.46 7.15 2.48
CA LEU A 105 -15.22 8.00 1.30
C LEU A 105 -14.10 9.03 1.51
N ASP A 106 -13.83 9.41 2.77
CA ASP A 106 -12.91 10.50 3.13
C ASP A 106 -11.42 10.15 2.95
N CYS A 107 -11.09 8.91 2.58
CA CYS A 107 -9.72 8.39 2.60
C CYS A 107 -9.07 8.20 1.22
N VAL A 108 -9.84 8.21 0.12
CA VAL A 108 -9.29 8.01 -1.24
C VAL A 108 -8.41 9.18 -1.67
N CYS A 109 -8.80 10.40 -1.28
CA CYS A 109 -8.05 11.62 -1.51
C CYS A 109 -6.71 11.66 -0.77
N VAL A 110 -6.51 10.86 0.30
CA VAL A 110 -5.27 10.88 1.09
C VAL A 110 -4.18 9.99 0.48
N CYS A 111 -4.53 8.80 -0.03
CA CYS A 111 -3.59 8.01 -0.85
C CYS A 111 -3.17 8.77 -2.12
N LEU A 112 -4.12 9.48 -2.74
CA LEU A 112 -3.88 10.37 -3.87
C LEU A 112 -2.96 11.54 -3.51
N ARG A 113 -3.24 12.28 -2.42
CA ARG A 113 -2.42 13.43 -2.01
C ARG A 113 -1.00 13.04 -1.63
N ALA A 114 -0.79 11.93 -0.94
CA ALA A 114 0.55 11.47 -0.62
C ALA A 114 1.37 11.09 -1.86
N CYS A 115 0.75 10.46 -2.86
CA CYS A 115 1.45 10.13 -4.11
C CYS A 115 1.62 11.35 -5.05
N VAL A 116 0.68 12.30 -5.04
CA VAL A 116 0.63 13.41 -6.00
C VAL A 116 1.28 14.71 -5.48
N CYS A 117 1.23 15.01 -4.17
CA CYS A 117 1.87 16.22 -3.61
C CYS A 117 3.40 16.13 -3.49
N VAL A 118 4.02 14.99 -3.78
CA VAL A 118 5.50 14.90 -3.84
C VAL A 118 6.03 15.40 -5.20
N TYR A 119 5.17 15.66 -6.19
CA TYR A 119 5.59 16.00 -7.56
C TYR A 119 4.79 17.14 -8.23
N ILE A 120 4.21 18.08 -7.46
CA ILE A 120 3.81 19.41 -7.94
C ILE A 120 4.48 20.46 -7.05
#